data_AF-W4HEQ4-F1
#
_entry.id   AF-W4HEQ4-F1
#
_cell.length_a   1.000
_cell.length_b   1.000
_cell.length_c   1.000
_cell.angle_alpha   90.00
_cell.angle_beta   90.00
_cell.angle_gamma   90.00
#
_symmetry.space_group_name_H-M   'P 1'
#
loop_
_entity.id
_entity.type
_entity.pdbx_description
1 polymer ?
#
loop_
_entity_poly.entity_id
_entity_poly.type
_entity_poly.pdbx_seq_one_letter_code
_entity_poly.pdbx_strand_id
1 'polypeptide(L)'
;MTRAIHYSDRDEMVRDAVPGSFWIGRPDPVGDQPFWFICPCGCGDQRVLTVGNGFKPDTAPSWRWNGLTDAVELTPSVNMQGHWHGWLRAGEWQL
;
A
#
# COMPACT_ATOMS: atom_id res chain seq x y z
N MET A 1 -0.04 -13.77 -8.21
CA MET A 1 -0.66 -12.46 -7.98
C MET A 1 -1.38 -12.55 -6.64
N THR A 2 -1.29 -11.50 -5.81
CA THR A 2 -1.89 -11.50 -4.46
C THR A 2 -2.96 -10.41 -4.40
N ARG A 3 -4.20 -10.76 -4.05
CA ARG A 3 -5.30 -9.80 -3.92
C ARG A 3 -4.99 -8.81 -2.80
N ALA A 4 -5.18 -7.52 -3.05
CA ALA A 4 -5.08 -6.51 -2.01
C ALA A 4 -6.39 -6.46 -1.22
N ILE A 5 -6.29 -6.59 0.11
CA ILE A 5 -7.44 -6.59 1.02
C ILE A 5 -7.39 -5.32 1.85
N HIS A 6 -8.37 -4.45 1.68
CA HIS A 6 -8.48 -3.22 2.44
C HIS A 6 -9.06 -3.49 3.82
N TYR A 7 -8.38 -3.01 4.86
CA TYR A 7 -8.89 -2.95 6.22
C TYR A 7 -9.23 -1.50 6.57
N SER A 8 -10.38 -1.28 7.22
CA SER A 8 -10.75 0.04 7.75
C SER A 8 -10.04 0.37 9.06
N ASP A 9 -9.68 -0.66 9.83
CA ASP A 9 -8.95 -0.54 11.09
C ASP A 9 -7.51 -1.04 10.91
N ARG A 10 -6.55 -0.20 11.29
CA ARG A 10 -5.12 -0.50 11.17
C ARG A 10 -4.71 -1.64 12.10
N ASP A 11 -5.21 -1.66 13.32
CA ASP A 11 -4.78 -2.61 14.35
C ASP A 11 -5.36 -4.01 14.07
N GLU A 12 -6.52 -4.08 13.43
CA GLU A 12 -7.07 -5.33 12.85
C GLU A 12 -6.17 -5.84 11.71
N MET A 13 -5.79 -4.99 10.75
CA MET A 13 -4.90 -5.36 9.65
C MET A 13 -3.57 -5.95 10.16
N VAL A 14 -2.96 -5.30 11.14
CA VAL A 14 -1.68 -5.73 11.72
C VAL A 14 -1.82 -7.07 12.45
N ARG A 15 -2.94 -7.28 13.14
CA ARG A 15 -3.21 -8.53 13.86
C ARG A 15 -3.44 -9.71 12.92
N ASP A 16 -4.20 -9.50 11.85
CA ASP A 16 -4.53 -10.54 10.87
C ASP A 16 -3.34 -10.90 9.98
N ALA A 17 -2.49 -9.91 9.67
CA ALA A 17 -1.28 -10.06 8.89
C ALA A 17 -1.47 -10.83 7.55
N VAL A 18 -2.65 -10.67 6.91
CA VAL A 18 -2.95 -11.33 5.64
C VAL A 18 -2.03 -10.79 4.54
N PRO A 19 -1.33 -11.64 3.77
CA PRO A 19 -0.40 -11.18 2.74
C PRO A 19 -1.08 -10.26 1.72
N GLY A 20 -0.48 -9.09 1.48
CA GLY A 20 -1.01 -8.08 0.56
C GLY A 20 -2.18 -7.25 1.12
N SER A 21 -2.60 -7.47 2.35
CA SER A 21 -3.56 -6.58 3.02
C SER A 21 -2.97 -5.18 3.21
N PHE A 22 -3.84 -4.18 3.28
CA PHE A 22 -3.43 -2.80 3.43
C PHE A 22 -4.46 -1.95 4.17
N TRP A 23 -3.99 -0.82 4.69
CA TRP A 23 -4.75 0.23 5.33
C TRP A 23 -4.23 1.59 4.87
N ILE A 24 -5.14 2.55 4.69
CA ILE A 24 -4.79 3.92 4.29
C ILE A 24 -5.19 4.88 5.40
N GLY A 25 -4.22 5.65 5.90
CA GLY A 25 -4.47 6.67 6.90
C GLY A 25 -5.14 7.91 6.35
N ARG A 26 -5.58 8.79 7.26
CA ARG A 26 -6.12 10.10 6.89
C ARG A 26 -5.03 10.97 6.26
N PRO A 27 -5.40 11.85 5.30
CA PRO A 27 -4.46 12.81 4.74
C PRO A 27 -4.03 13.82 5.80
N ASP A 28 -2.77 14.23 5.72
CA ASP A 28 -2.24 15.39 6.40
C ASP A 28 -2.69 16.70 5.70
N PRO A 29 -2.30 17.90 6.19
CA PRO A 29 -2.69 19.17 5.57
C PRO A 29 -2.24 19.38 4.12
N VAL A 30 -1.23 18.66 3.64
CA VAL A 30 -0.74 18.73 2.25
C VAL A 30 -1.29 17.59 1.37
N GLY A 31 -2.08 16.68 1.97
CA GLY A 31 -2.75 15.58 1.28
C GLY A 31 -1.98 14.26 1.30
N ASP A 32 -0.84 14.20 2.00
CA ASP A 32 -0.03 12.99 2.10
C ASP A 32 -0.67 12.01 3.10
N GLN A 33 -0.62 10.73 2.76
CA GLN A 33 -1.28 9.66 3.50
C GLN A 33 -0.30 8.51 3.75
N PRO A 34 -0.30 7.91 4.96
CA PRO A 34 0.42 6.67 5.17
C PRO A 34 -0.38 5.50 4.59
N PHE A 35 0.26 4.70 3.74
CA PHE A 35 -0.27 3.45 3.20
C PHE A 35 0.49 2.29 3.84
N TRP A 36 -0.17 1.61 4.78
CA TRP A 36 0.40 0.46 5.47
C TRP A 36 0.02 -0.80 4.71
N PHE A 37 0.94 -1.75 4.58
CA PHE A 37 0.64 -3.04 3.97
C PHE A 37 1.49 -4.18 4.53
N ILE A 38 0.97 -5.39 4.40
CA ILE A 38 1.67 -6.64 4.72
C ILE A 38 2.27 -7.21 3.45
N CYS A 39 3.52 -7.68 3.53
CA CYS A 39 4.31 -8.14 2.41
C CYS A 39 3.55 -9.17 1.57
N PRO A 40 3.36 -8.93 0.26
CA PRO A 40 2.62 -9.86 -0.61
C PRO A 40 3.28 -11.22 -0.79
N CYS A 41 4.56 -11.37 -0.44
CA CYS A 41 5.27 -12.65 -0.52
C CYS A 41 4.89 -13.64 0.59
N GLY A 42 4.17 -13.18 1.63
CA GLY A 42 3.71 -14.03 2.72
C GLY A 42 4.65 -14.15 3.92
N CYS A 43 5.76 -13.39 3.96
CA CYS A 43 6.66 -13.41 5.12
C CYS A 43 6.10 -12.71 6.38
N GLY A 44 4.97 -11.99 6.26
CA GLY A 44 4.35 -11.26 7.36
C GLY A 44 4.98 -9.90 7.66
N ASP A 45 6.08 -9.52 7.00
CA ASP A 45 6.68 -8.20 7.17
C ASP A 45 5.68 -7.10 6.81
N GLN A 46 5.66 -6.05 7.63
CA GLN A 46 4.87 -4.86 7.38
C GLN A 46 5.75 -3.72 6.86
N ARG A 47 5.22 -2.88 5.96
CA ARG A 47 5.85 -1.62 5.54
C ARG A 47 4.83 -0.49 5.46
N VAL A 48 5.35 0.73 5.44
CA VAL A 48 4.57 1.97 5.28
C VAL A 48 5.13 2.74 4.11
N LEU A 49 4.25 3.17 3.21
CA LEU A 49 4.56 4.05 2.08
C LEU A 49 3.90 5.41 2.30
N THR A 50 4.51 6.47 1.79
CA THR A 50 3.86 7.77 1.68
C THR A 50 3.13 7.85 0.35
N VAL A 51 1.82 8.09 0.36
CA VAL A 51 0.99 8.16 -0.84
C VAL A 51 0.20 9.46 -0.90
N GLY A 52 -0.10 9.94 -2.10
CA GLY A 52 -1.06 11.02 -2.33
C GLY A 52 -2.26 10.51 -3.13
N ASN A 53 -3.46 11.00 -2.80
CA ASN A 53 -4.68 10.64 -3.55
C ASN A 53 -4.77 11.45 -4.86
N GLY A 54 -4.52 10.78 -5.98
CA GLY A 54 -4.55 11.39 -7.31
C GLY A 54 -3.26 12.09 -7.72
N PHE A 55 -2.31 12.31 -6.79
CA PHE A 55 -1.01 12.93 -7.04
C PHE A 55 0.13 12.11 -6.39
N LYS A 56 1.36 12.28 -6.87
CA LYS A 56 2.55 11.73 -6.21
C LYS A 56 3.13 12.81 -5.28
N PRO A 57 3.25 12.57 -3.97
CA PRO A 57 3.85 13.52 -3.05
C PRO A 57 5.27 13.94 -3.44
N ASP A 58 5.64 15.17 -3.14
CA ASP A 58 7.00 15.71 -3.36
C ASP A 58 7.97 15.33 -2.22
N THR A 59 7.81 14.11 -1.73
CA THR A 59 8.71 13.46 -0.76
C THR A 59 9.29 12.21 -1.41
N ALA A 60 10.45 11.75 -0.95
CA ALA A 60 11.12 10.59 -1.54
C ALA A 60 11.45 9.54 -0.45
N PRO A 61 11.06 8.26 -0.62
CA PRO A 61 10.22 7.70 -1.68
C PRO A 61 8.70 7.96 -1.44
N SER A 62 7.94 8.14 -2.51
CA SER A 62 6.48 8.37 -2.46
C SER A 62 5.75 7.79 -3.68
N TRP A 63 4.43 7.61 -3.55
CA TRP A 63 3.57 7.02 -4.57
C TRP A 63 2.31 7.85 -4.81
N ARG A 64 1.80 7.79 -6.03
CA ARG A 64 0.44 8.19 -6.36
C ARG A 64 -0.50 7.02 -6.14
N TRP A 65 -1.50 7.22 -5.28
CA TRP A 65 -2.66 6.34 -5.14
C TRP A 65 -3.80 6.83 -6.03
N ASN A 66 -4.55 5.92 -6.65
CA ASN A 66 -5.69 6.24 -7.52
C ASN A 66 -6.98 6.65 -6.78
N GLY A 67 -7.00 6.61 -5.44
CA GLY A 67 -8.17 6.98 -4.63
C GLY A 67 -9.19 5.86 -4.44
N LEU A 68 -8.95 4.66 -4.97
CA LEU A 68 -9.84 3.50 -4.86
C LEU A 68 -9.27 2.46 -3.90
N THR A 69 -10.12 1.82 -3.10
CA THR A 69 -9.71 0.76 -2.15
C THR A 69 -10.05 -0.65 -2.64
N ASP A 70 -11.07 -0.80 -3.48
CA ASP A 70 -11.51 -2.06 -4.10
C ASP A 70 -10.69 -2.44 -5.36
N ALA A 71 -10.22 -1.41 -6.07
CA ALA A 71 -9.32 -1.47 -7.22
C ALA A 71 -8.06 -0.61 -6.97
N VAL A 72 -7.45 -0.76 -5.79
CA VAL A 72 -6.28 0.03 -5.38
C VAL A 72 -5.14 -0.08 -6.39
N GLU A 73 -4.54 1.05 -6.70
CA GLU A 73 -3.38 1.15 -7.58
C GLU A 73 -2.37 2.16 -7.03
N LEU A 74 -1.08 1.80 -7.13
CA LEU A 74 0.04 2.67 -6.79
C LEU A 74 0.96 2.84 -8.01
N THR A 75 1.44 4.07 -8.18
CA THR A 75 2.48 4.42 -9.15
C THR A 75 3.55 5.27 -8.47
N PRO A 76 4.86 4.92 -8.53
CA PRO A 76 5.49 3.84 -9.31
C PRO A 76 5.33 2.43 -8.68
N SER A 77 6.14 1.46 -9.13
CA SER A 77 6.24 0.14 -8.50
C SER A 77 6.70 0.24 -7.04
N VAL A 78 6.40 -0.78 -6.25
CA VAL A 78 6.79 -0.89 -4.85
C VAL A 78 7.95 -1.88 -4.75
N ASN A 79 9.07 -1.42 -4.19
CA ASN A 79 10.24 -2.25 -3.89
C ASN A 79 10.37 -2.41 -2.38
N MET A 80 10.14 -3.64 -1.93
CA MET A 80 10.40 -4.10 -0.57
C MET A 80 11.72 -4.87 -0.57
N GLN A 81 12.80 -4.14 -0.29
CA GLN A 81 14.17 -4.63 -0.40
C GLN A 81 14.35 -5.99 0.29
N GLY A 82 14.85 -6.98 -0.45
CA GLY A 82 15.11 -8.34 0.05
C GLY A 82 13.90 -9.29 0.06
N HIS A 83 12.68 -8.81 -0.27
CA HIS A 83 11.47 -9.63 -0.19
C HIS A 83 10.62 -9.63 -1.46
N TRP A 84 10.32 -8.46 -2.01
CA TRP A 84 9.32 -8.33 -3.07
C TRP A 84 9.52 -7.04 -3.88
N HIS A 85 9.40 -7.11 -5.20
CA HIS A 85 9.40 -5.92 -6.07
C HIS A 85 8.41 -6.12 -7.21
N GLY A 86 7.42 -5.25 -7.31
CA GLY A 86 6.37 -5.33 -8.33
C GLY A 86 5.40 -4.15 -8.27
N TRP A 87 4.20 -4.34 -8.82
CA TRP A 87 3.16 -3.33 -8.94
C TRP A 87 1.94 -3.66 -8.08
N LEU A 88 1.27 -2.64 -7.55
CA LEU A 88 -0.10 -2.75 -7.06
C LEU A 88 -1.02 -2.12 -8.10
N ARG A 89 -1.82 -2.92 -8.80
CA ARG A 89 -2.70 -2.49 -9.90
C ARG A 89 -4.02 -3.22 -9.86
N ALA A 90 -5.11 -2.50 -10.12
CA ALA A 90 -6.47 -3.05 -10.12
C ALA A 90 -6.79 -3.89 -8.86
N GLY A 91 -6.22 -3.53 -7.71
CA GLY A 91 -6.37 -4.26 -6.45
C GLY A 91 -5.63 -5.59 -6.37
N GLU A 92 -4.55 -5.77 -7.13
CA GLU A 92 -3.68 -6.94 -7.07
C GLU A 92 -2.19 -6.55 -7.02
N TRP A 93 -1.43 -7.26 -6.19
CA TRP A 93 0.02 -7.24 -6.19
C TRP A 93 0.53 -8.18 -7.31
N GLN A 94 1.18 -7.58 -8.30
CA GLN A 94 1.67 -8.20 -9.54
C GLN A 94 3.19 -8.06 -9.60
N LEU A 95 3.91 -9.12 -10.00
CA LEU A 95 5.36 -9.06 -10.26
C LEU A 95 5.62 -8.50 -11.66
#